data_AF-A0A151RQF8-F1
#
_entry.id   AF-A0A151RQF8-F1
#
_cell.length_a   1.000
_cell.length_b   1.000
_cell.length_c   1.000
_cell.angle_alpha   90.00
_cell.angle_beta   90.00
_cell.angle_gamma   90.00
#
_symmetry.space_group_name_H-M   'P 1'
#
loop_
_entity.id
_entity.type
_entity.pdbx_description
1 polymer ?
#
loop_
_entity_poly.entity_id
_entity_poly.type
_entity_poly.pdbx_seq_one_letter_code
_entity_poly.pdbx_strand_id
1 'polypeptide(L)' 'METFVDANDLWEAVEEDYEVGQLHENSTLNQIKYHKERKQRKSKAKSCLFSAVSQSIFTRIVTLKSTKAI' A
#
# COMPACT_ATOMS: atom_id res chain seq x y z
N MET A 1 10.33 -12.65 -1.51
CA MET A 1 9.20 -11.69 -1.61
C MET A 1 8.84 -11.18 -0.23
N GLU A 2 8.59 -12.06 0.73
CA GLU A 2 8.41 -11.74 2.16
C GLU A 2 9.49 -10.76 2.66
N THR A 3 10.77 -11.09 2.45
CA THR A 3 11.91 -10.21 2.77
C THR A 3 11.90 -8.83 2.10
N PHE A 4 11.28 -8.68 0.92
CA PHE A 4 11.14 -7.40 0.24
C PHE A 4 10.00 -6.57 0.85
N VAL A 5 8.87 -7.22 1.15
CA VAL A 5 7.70 -6.58 1.76
C VAL A 5 8.05 -6.10 3.17
N ASP A 6 8.77 -6.92 3.95
CA ASP A 6 9.25 -6.60 5.29
C ASP A 6 10.27 -5.46 5.26
N ALA A 7 11.30 -5.54 4.42
CA ALA A 7 12.36 -4.52 4.36
C ALA A 7 11.87 -3.14 3.88
N ASN A 8 10.67 -3.06 3.29
CA ASN A 8 10.06 -1.82 2.82
C ASN A 8 8.87 -1.36 3.68
N ASP A 9 8.63 -2.00 4.84
CA ASP A 9 7.51 -1.73 5.75
C ASP A 9 6.15 -1.71 5.02
N LEU A 10 5.99 -2.61 4.04
CA LEU A 10 4.83 -2.63 3.16
C LEU A 10 3.65 -3.39 3.78
N TRP A 11 3.91 -4.29 4.75
CA TRP A 11 2.84 -5.05 5.41
C TRP A 11 1.87 -4.17 6.17
N GLU A 12 2.40 -3.20 6.93
CA GLU A 12 1.60 -2.18 7.63
C GLU A 12 0.68 -1.45 6.64
N ALA A 13 1.16 -1.12 5.44
CA ALA A 13 0.36 -0.46 4.41
C ALA A 13 -0.68 -1.35 3.70
N VAL A 14 -0.60 -2.67 3.85
CA VAL A 14 -1.64 -3.60 3.34
C VAL A 14 -2.74 -3.79 4.38
N GLU A 15 -2.38 -3.79 5.66
CA GLU A 15 -3.32 -3.99 6.77
C GLU A 15 -4.04 -2.71 7.17
N GLU A 16 -3.33 -1.58 7.26
CA GLU A 16 -3.91 -0.31 7.66
C GLU A 16 -4.58 0.40 6.49
N ASP A 17 -5.86 0.75 6.68
CA ASP A 17 -6.57 1.60 5.74
C ASP A 17 -6.41 3.08 6.11
N TYR A 18 -5.16 3.57 6.18
CA TYR A 18 -4.88 4.97 6.49
C TYR A 18 -5.06 5.86 5.26
N GLU A 19 -5.66 7.02 5.45
CA GLU A 19 -5.68 8.07 4.43
C GLU A 19 -4.51 9.03 4.62
N VAL A 20 -3.88 9.43 3.52
CA VAL A 20 -2.81 10.44 3.57
C VAL A 20 -3.45 11.82 3.38
N GLY A 21 -3.49 12.58 4.47
CA GLY A 21 -4.04 13.94 4.48
C GLY A 21 -3.37 14.89 3.48
N GLN A 22 -3.97 16.05 3.26
CA GLN A 22 -3.40 17.08 2.39
C GLN A 22 -2.09 17.61 2.98
N LEU A 23 -1.12 17.88 2.10
CA LEU A 23 0.14 18.48 2.50
C LEU A 23 -0.06 19.99 2.64
N HIS A 24 0.49 20.57 3.71
CA HIS A 24 0.41 22.00 3.93
C HIS A 24 1.38 22.76 2.98
N GLU A 25 0.99 23.96 2.55
CA GLU A 25 1.79 24.74 1.58
C GLU A 25 3.19 25.11 2.12
N ASN A 26 3.31 25.32 3.43
CA ASN A 26 4.58 25.68 4.08
C ASN A 26 5.35 24.46 4.64
N SER A 27 5.18 23.28 4.05
CA SER A 27 5.89 22.08 4.48
C SER A 27 7.38 22.08 4.09
N THR A 28 8.24 21.66 5.01
CA THR A 28 9.68 21.47 4.75
C THR A 28 9.92 20.35 3.74
N LEU A 29 11.06 20.36 3.04
CA LEU A 29 11.45 19.31 2.08
C LEU A 29 11.35 17.89 2.66
N ASN A 30 11.73 17.69 3.92
CA ASN A 30 11.60 16.39 4.59
C ASN A 30 10.13 15.96 4.74
N GLN A 31 9.22 16.90 5.06
CA GLN A 31 7.79 16.62 5.16
C GLN A 31 7.19 16.29 3.79
N ILE A 32 7.61 17.02 2.74
CA ILE A 32 7.20 16.74 1.36
C ILE A 32 7.63 15.33 0.93
N LYS A 33 8.89 14.96 1.21
CA LYS A 33 9.42 13.63 0.88
C LYS A 33 8.64 12.53 1.60
N TYR A 34 8.48 12.67 2.92
CA TYR A 34 7.73 11.70 3.73
C TYR A 34 6.27 11.54 3.28
N HIS A 35 5.61 12.65 2.94
CA HIS A 35 4.23 12.63 2.43
C HIS A 35 4.11 11.86 1.10
N LYS A 36 5.03 12.09 0.16
CA LYS A 36 5.09 11.36 -1.11
C LYS A 36 5.32 9.86 -0.88
N GLU A 37 6.23 9.50 0.02
CA GLU A 37 6.51 8.10 0.37
C GLU A 37 5.26 7.41 0.93
N ARG A 38 4.56 8.04 1.89
CA ARG A 38 3.30 7.51 2.45
C ARG A 38 2.22 7.34 1.38
N LYS A 39 2.04 8.34 0.49
CA LYS A 39 1.05 8.24 -0.60
C LYS A 39 1.30 7.06 -1.54
N GLN A 40 2.56 6.73 -1.79
CA GLN A 40 2.92 5.65 -2.72
C GLN A 40 2.98 4.28 -2.05
N ARG A 41 3.11 4.21 -0.72
CA ARG A 41 3.35 2.96 0.02
C ARG A 41 2.27 1.90 -0.23
N LYS A 42 0.98 2.28 -0.17
CA LYS A 42 -0.16 1.37 -0.48
C LYS A 42 -0.08 0.78 -1.89
N SER A 43 0.21 1.61 -2.90
CA SER A 43 0.31 1.16 -4.31
C SER A 43 1.51 0.23 -4.52
N LYS A 44 2.66 0.55 -3.92
CA LYS A 44 3.85 -0.32 -3.93
C LYS A 44 3.55 -1.67 -3.31
N ALA A 45 2.91 -1.70 -2.14
CA ALA A 45 2.53 -2.95 -1.49
C ALA A 45 1.61 -3.82 -2.37
N LYS A 46 0.58 -3.22 -2.97
CA LYS A 46 -0.31 -3.92 -3.93
C LYS A 46 0.45 -4.45 -5.15
N SER A 47 1.36 -3.67 -5.72
CA SER A 47 2.17 -4.10 -6.86
C SER A 47 3.12 -5.23 -6.49
N CYS A 48 3.72 -5.21 -5.29
CA CYS A 48 4.59 -6.29 -4.83
C CYS A 48 3.80 -7.59 -4.65
N LEU A 49 2.63 -7.52 -4.01
CA LEU A 49 1.71 -8.65 -3.91
C LEU A 49 1.36 -9.20 -5.29
N PHE A 50 0.96 -8.31 -6.20
CA PHE A 50 0.63 -8.66 -7.58
C PHE A 50 1.78 -9.35 -8.34
N SER A 51 3.01 -8.87 -8.20
CA SER A 51 4.18 -9.49 -8.86
C SER A 51 4.51 -10.88 -8.34
N ALA A 52 4.08 -11.24 -7.13
CA ALA A 52 4.43 -12.51 -6.52
C ALA A 52 3.34 -13.58 -6.58
N VAL A 53 2.09 -13.18 -6.77
CA VAL A 53 0.98 -14.11 -6.97
C VAL A 53 0.56 -14.11 -8.44
N SER A 54 -0.05 -15.20 -8.92
CA SER A 54 -0.68 -15.15 -10.24
C SER A 54 -1.83 -14.14 -10.25
N GLN A 55 -2.09 -13.52 -11.41
CA GLN A 55 -3.26 -12.65 -11.63
C GLN A 55 -4.56 -13.32 -11.13
N SER A 56 -4.71 -14.62 -11.36
CA SER A 56 -5.90 -15.39 -10.93
C SER A 56 -6.04 -15.49 -9.42
N ILE A 57 -4.95 -15.65 -8.67
CA ILE A 57 -4.96 -15.66 -7.20
C ILE A 57 -5.24 -14.25 -6.66
N PHE A 58 -4.60 -13.23 -7.23
CA PHE A 58 -4.83 -11.84 -6.85
C PHE A 58 -6.30 -11.43 -7.01
N THR A 59 -6.87 -11.67 -8.20
CA THR A 59 -8.27 -11.38 -8.49
C THR A 59 -9.20 -12.10 -7.51
N ARG A 60 -8.97 -13.38 -7.22
CA ARG A 60 -9.79 -14.13 -6.24
C ARG A 60 -9.74 -13.51 -4.84
N ILE A 61 -8.55 -13.11 -4.36
CA ILE A 61 -8.39 -12.49 -3.03
C ILE A 61 -9.15 -11.16 -2.96
N VAL A 62 -9.02 -10.31 -3.99
CA VAL A 62 -9.69 -9.00 -4.05
C VAL A 62 -11.21 -9.16 -4.12
N THR A 63 -11.72 -10.04 -5.00
CA THR A 63 -13.16 -10.27 -5.14
C THR A 63 -13.77 -10.85 -3.85
N LEU A 64 -13.10 -11.81 -3.20
CA LEU A 64 -13.58 -12.39 -1.94
C LEU A 64 -13.66 -11.38 -0.79
N LYS A 65 -12.73 -10.42 -0.69
CA LYS A 65 -12.83 -9.32 0.28
C LYS A 65 -14.04 -8.42 0.01
N SER A 66 -14.38 -8.18 -1.27
CA SER A 66 -15.54 -7.36 -1.64
C SER A 66 -16.88 -8.04 -1.36
N THR A 67 -16.95 -9.38 -1.37
CA THR A 67 -18.20 -10.13 -1.14
C THR A 67 -18.55 -10.29 0.34
N LYS A 68 -17.60 -10.07 1.26
CA LYS A 68 -17.86 -10.13 2.72
C LYS A 68 -18.63 -8.92 3.27
N ALA A 69 -19.01 -7.96 2.43
CA ALA A 69 -19.76 -6.77 2.82
C ALA A 69 -21.30 -6.95 2.72
N ILE A 70 -21.83 -8.10 3.17
CA ILE A 70 -23.28 -8.34 3.34
C ILE A 70 -23.55 -8.55 4.83
#